data_AF-A0A6I2SGG0-F1
#
_entry.id   AF-A0A6I2SGG0-F1
#
_cell.length_a   1.000
_cell.length_b   1.000
_cell.length_c   1.000
_cell.angle_alpha   90.00
_cell.angle_beta   90.00
_cell.angle_gamma   90.00
#
_symmetry.space_group_name_H-M   'P 1'
#
loop_
_entity.id
_entity.type
_entity.pdbx_description
1 polymer ?
#
loop_
_entity_poly.entity_id
_entity_poly.type
_entity_poly.pdbx_seq_one_letter_code
_entity_poly.pdbx_strand_id
1 'polypeptide(L)'
;MRSRLVRKGFNLLTAGVVVTTLVTFYPALVSDLVPFSAGPASVIYFGFFWGSMLGGAGTIITVFGMLRAEERGRTVGLRTPVLVLMATLLAFAILVYLSLNGVPMKQPPLKPGETITI
;
A
#
# COMPACT_ATOMS: atom_id res chain seq x y z
N MET A 1 -26.47 5.42 -0.77
CA MET A 1 -25.67 4.18 -0.97
C MET A 1 -24.51 4.36 -1.95
N ARG A 2 -24.65 5.14 -3.03
CA ARG A 2 -23.60 5.48 -4.03
C ARG A 2 -22.27 6.02 -3.46
N SER A 3 -22.32 7.01 -2.57
CA SER A 3 -21.11 7.60 -1.97
C SER A 3 -20.29 6.61 -1.13
N ARG A 4 -20.95 5.59 -0.57
CA ARG A 4 -20.27 4.54 0.21
C ARG A 4 -19.46 3.62 -0.69
N LEU A 5 -19.87 3.41 -1.95
CA LEU A 5 -19.18 2.55 -2.91
C LEU A 5 -17.88 3.20 -3.38
N VAL A 6 -17.93 4.45 -3.82
CA VAL A 6 -16.72 5.21 -4.20
C VAL A 6 -15.77 5.33 -3.01
N ARG A 7 -16.28 5.65 -1.82
CA ARG A 7 -15.47 5.72 -0.59
C ARG A 7 -14.84 4.37 -0.21
N LYS A 8 -15.55 3.26 -0.40
CA LYS A 8 -14.98 1.91 -0.22
C LYS A 8 -13.88 1.62 -1.25
N GLY A 9 -14.05 2.04 -2.50
CA GLY A 9 -13.02 1.93 -3.54
C GLY A 9 -11.74 2.67 -3.17
N PHE A 10 -11.85 3.95 -2.78
CA PHE A 10 -10.71 4.73 -2.28
C PHE A 10 -10.06 4.13 -1.04
N ASN A 11 -10.85 3.58 -0.11
CA ASN A 11 -10.30 2.91 1.06
C ASN A 11 -9.55 1.62 0.69
N LEU A 12 -10.05 0.84 -0.28
CA LEU A 12 -9.35 -0.35 -0.78
C LEU A 12 -8.06 0.03 -1.49
N LEU A 13 -8.08 1.08 -2.31
CA LEU A 13 -6.89 1.63 -2.95
C LEU A 13 -5.84 2.04 -1.91
N THR A 14 -6.28 2.77 -0.89
CA THR A 14 -5.41 3.19 0.22
C THR A 14 -4.83 1.98 0.93
N ALA A 15 -5.65 0.98 1.25
CA ALA A 15 -5.19 -0.25 1.88
C ALA A 15 -4.16 -1.00 1.01
N GLY A 16 -4.38 -1.08 -0.30
CA GLY A 16 -3.42 -1.66 -1.24
C GLY A 16 -2.08 -0.95 -1.22
N VAL A 17 -2.08 0.39 -1.30
CA VAL A 17 -0.85 1.20 -1.23
C VAL A 17 -0.14 1.01 0.12
N VAL A 18 -0.88 1.00 1.23
CA VAL A 18 -0.31 0.78 2.57
C VAL A 18 0.34 -0.60 2.68
N VAL A 19 -0.33 -1.66 2.21
CA VAL A 19 0.22 -3.02 2.22
C VAL A 19 1.50 -3.10 1.39
N THR A 20 1.50 -2.56 0.17
CA THR A 20 2.69 -2.54 -0.69
C THR A 20 3.82 -1.73 -0.05
N THR A 21 3.51 -0.60 0.59
CA THR A 21 4.49 0.24 1.29
C THR A 21 5.13 -0.53 2.45
N LEU A 22 4.31 -1.18 3.29
CA LEU A 22 4.80 -1.94 4.44
C LEU A 22 5.70 -3.11 4.01
N VAL A 23 5.29 -3.83 2.98
CA VAL A 23 6.05 -4.99 2.48
C VAL A 23 7.36 -4.56 1.83
N THR A 24 7.35 -3.43 1.13
CA THR A 24 8.52 -2.92 0.41
C THR A 24 9.56 -2.31 1.36
N PHE A 25 9.13 -1.50 2.33
CA PHE A 25 10.05 -0.75 3.20
C PHE A 25 10.24 -1.36 4.58
N TYR A 26 9.32 -2.21 5.04
CA TYR A 26 9.34 -2.81 6.37
C TYR A 26 9.11 -4.33 6.36
N PRO A 27 9.83 -5.12 5.55
CA PRO A 27 9.61 -6.56 5.42
C PRO A 27 9.77 -7.32 6.75
N ALA A 28 10.65 -6.85 7.65
CA ALA A 28 10.85 -7.44 8.98
C ALA A 28 9.60 -7.33 9.88
N LEU A 29 8.90 -6.18 9.84
CA LEU A 29 7.66 -6.01 10.61
C LEU A 29 6.55 -6.92 10.06
N VAL A 30 6.50 -7.10 8.74
CA VAL A 30 5.51 -7.97 8.11
C VAL A 30 5.81 -9.45 8.36
N SER A 31 7.09 -9.85 8.39
CA SER A 31 7.47 -11.23 8.68
C SER A 31 7.12 -11.64 10.11
N ASP A 32 7.17 -10.73 11.08
CA ASP A 32 6.80 -11.01 12.47
C ASP A 32 5.27 -11.16 12.66
N LEU A 33 4.48 -10.51 11.79
CA LEU A 33 3.02 -10.55 11.82
C LEU A 33 2.43 -11.76 11.08
N VAL A 34 3.19 -12.36 10.16
CA VAL A 34 2.73 -13.51 9.37
C VAL A 34 3.25 -14.79 10.03
N PRO A 35 2.38 -15.62 10.64
CA PRO A 35 2.80 -16.82 11.36
C PRO A 35 3.36 -17.93 10.44
N PHE A 36 3.26 -17.76 9.12
CA PHE A 36 3.84 -18.67 8.14
C PHE A 36 5.30 -18.28 7.87
N SER A 37 6.23 -19.03 8.45
CA SER A 37 7.68 -18.90 8.32
C SER A 37 8.22 -19.33 6.95
N ALA A 38 7.59 -18.89 5.87
CA ALA A 38 8.21 -18.94 4.56
C ALA A 38 9.08 -17.67 4.47
N GLY A 39 10.38 -17.79 4.20
CA GLY A 39 11.39 -16.74 4.35
C GLY A 39 11.11 -15.35 3.70
N PRO A 40 12.08 -14.43 3.77
CA PRO A 40 11.87 -13.01 3.39
C PRO A 40 11.26 -12.82 1.99
N ALA A 41 11.63 -13.65 1.03
CA ALA A 41 11.12 -13.61 -0.34
C ALA A 41 9.60 -13.87 -0.42
N SER A 42 9.08 -14.85 0.30
CA SER A 42 7.64 -15.19 0.28
C SER A 42 6.78 -14.10 0.90
N VAL A 43 7.25 -13.44 1.97
CA VAL A 43 6.54 -12.30 2.56
C VAL A 43 6.40 -11.17 1.55
N ILE A 44 7.45 -10.91 0.78
CA ILE A 44 7.43 -9.93 -0.31
C ILE A 44 6.42 -10.33 -1.38
N TYR A 45 6.45 -11.57 -1.88
CA TYR A 45 5.50 -12.04 -2.88
C TYR A 45 4.04 -11.98 -2.41
N PHE A 46 3.75 -12.43 -1.18
CA PHE A 46 2.41 -12.37 -0.60
C PHE A 46 1.94 -10.93 -0.44
N GLY A 47 2.82 -10.05 0.03
CA GLY A 47 2.53 -8.64 0.20
C GLY A 47 2.22 -7.93 -1.12
N PHE A 48 3.02 -8.17 -2.16
CA PHE A 48 2.73 -7.66 -3.50
C PHE A 48 1.45 -8.24 -4.08
N PHE A 49 1.18 -9.54 -3.89
CA PHE A 49 -0.04 -10.17 -4.34
C PHE A 49 -1.28 -9.52 -3.72
N TRP A 50 -1.33 -9.44 -2.40
CA TRP A 50 -2.47 -8.83 -1.68
C TRP A 50 -2.57 -7.33 -1.92
N GLY A 51 -1.45 -6.60 -1.94
CA GLY A 51 -1.41 -5.18 -2.25
C GLY A 51 -1.96 -4.87 -3.65
N SER A 52 -1.55 -5.66 -4.65
CA SER A 52 -2.03 -5.53 -6.03
C SER A 52 -3.50 -5.94 -6.17
N MET A 53 -3.93 -6.99 -5.47
CA MET A 53 -5.32 -7.45 -5.51
C MET A 53 -6.28 -6.42 -4.88
N LEU A 54 -5.91 -5.84 -3.73
CA LEU A 54 -6.66 -4.76 -3.09
C LEU A 54 -6.66 -3.49 -3.92
N GLY A 55 -5.51 -3.11 -4.50
CA GLY A 55 -5.40 -1.98 -5.41
C GLY A 55 -6.28 -2.14 -6.64
N GLY A 56 -6.19 -3.29 -7.33
CA GLY A 56 -6.98 -3.60 -8.52
C GLY A 56 -8.49 -3.59 -8.24
N ALA A 57 -8.92 -4.28 -7.17
CA ALA A 57 -10.32 -4.27 -6.76
C ALA A 57 -10.80 -2.84 -6.39
N GLY A 58 -9.96 -2.07 -5.69
CA GLY A 58 -10.21 -0.67 -5.36
C GLY A 58 -10.40 0.20 -6.60
N THR A 59 -9.55 0.03 -7.63
CA THR A 59 -9.67 0.74 -8.91
C THR A 59 -11.00 0.43 -9.59
N ILE A 60 -11.34 -0.86 -9.73
CA ILE A 60 -12.59 -1.30 -10.36
C ILE A 60 -13.79 -0.69 -9.63
N ILE A 61 -13.86 -0.83 -8.31
CA ILE A 61 -14.96 -0.28 -7.50
C ILE A 61 -15.06 1.24 -7.65
N THR A 62 -13.93 1.94 -7.71
CA THR A 62 -13.89 3.40 -7.87
C THR A 62 -14.41 3.82 -9.24
N VAL A 63 -13.92 3.20 -10.31
CA VAL A 63 -14.34 3.50 -11.70
C VAL A 63 -15.84 3.22 -11.88
N PHE A 64 -16.33 2.04 -11.48
CA PHE A 64 -17.76 1.72 -11.54
C PHE A 64 -18.61 2.64 -10.66
N GLY A 65 -18.07 3.06 -9.51
CA GLY A 65 -18.71 4.01 -8.62
C GLY A 65 -18.83 5.41 -9.22
N MET A 66 -17.81 5.86 -9.97
CA MET A 66 -17.76 7.16 -10.65
C MET A 66 -18.61 7.18 -11.93
N LEU A 67 -18.57 6.13 -12.75
CA LEU A 67 -19.42 6.01 -13.94
C LEU A 67 -20.91 6.02 -13.57
N ARG A 68 -21.27 5.42 -12.44
CA ARG A 68 -22.63 5.56 -11.92
C ARG A 68 -22.90 7.00 -11.46
N ALA A 69 -21.94 7.79 -10.99
CA ALA A 69 -22.20 9.05 -10.27
C ALA A 69 -22.80 10.20 -11.12
N GLU A 70 -22.69 10.17 -12.45
CA GLU A 70 -23.06 11.30 -13.35
C GLU A 70 -24.53 11.74 -13.29
N GLU A 71 -25.48 10.89 -12.87
CA GLU A 71 -26.90 11.18 -13.10
C GLU A 71 -27.57 12.21 -12.17
N ARG A 72 -26.98 12.63 -11.03
CA ARG A 72 -27.63 13.63 -10.15
C ARG A 72 -26.62 14.49 -9.40
N GLY A 73 -26.67 15.81 -9.63
CA GLY A 73 -25.80 16.88 -9.12
C GLY A 73 -25.71 17.08 -7.60
N ARG A 74 -25.56 16.00 -6.84
CA ARG A 74 -25.28 16.05 -5.40
C ARG A 74 -23.78 15.85 -5.22
N THR A 75 -23.09 16.91 -4.85
CA THR A 75 -21.66 16.92 -4.51
C THR A 75 -21.37 15.89 -3.41
N VAL A 76 -20.97 14.69 -3.82
CA VAL A 76 -20.52 13.66 -2.89
C VAL A 76 -19.20 14.15 -2.30
N GLY A 77 -19.12 14.26 -0.97
CA GLY A 77 -17.90 14.65 -0.25
C GLY A 77 -16.78 13.62 -0.39
N LEU A 78 -16.14 13.59 -1.56
CA LEU A 78 -15.00 12.74 -1.89
C LEU A 78 -13.65 13.36 -1.50
N ARG A 79 -13.66 14.60 -1.01
CA ARG A 79 -12.44 15.34 -0.63
C ARG A 79 -11.58 14.55 0.36
N THR A 80 -12.18 14.03 1.44
CA THR A 80 -11.45 13.27 2.47
C THR A 80 -10.80 11.98 1.95
N PRO A 81 -11.52 11.03 1.32
CA PRO A 81 -10.90 9.79 0.84
C PRO A 81 -9.84 10.04 -0.25
N VAL A 82 -10.05 11.04 -1.11
CA VAL A 82 -9.05 11.44 -2.12
C VAL A 82 -7.79 12.01 -1.46
N LEU A 83 -7.96 12.88 -0.46
CA LEU A 83 -6.84 13.49 0.26
C LEU A 83 -6.02 12.43 1.01
N VAL A 84 -6.68 11.46 1.65
CA VAL A 84 -6.01 10.33 2.30
C VAL A 84 -5.23 9.49 1.29
N LEU A 85 -5.82 9.16 0.15
CA LEU A 85 -5.13 8.40 -0.90
C LEU A 85 -3.89 9.17 -1.41
N MET A 86 -4.03 10.47 -1.67
CA MET A 86 -2.93 11.33 -2.10
C MET A 86 -1.81 11.41 -1.06
N ALA A 87 -2.14 11.60 0.21
CA ALA A 87 -1.16 11.61 1.29
C ALA A 87 -0.40 10.28 1.37
N THR A 88 -1.11 9.16 1.19
CA THR A 88 -0.51 7.82 1.22
C THR A 88 0.40 7.58 0.03
N LEU A 89 0.01 7.98 -1.18
CA LEU A 89 0.84 7.91 -2.38
C LEU A 89 2.09 8.80 -2.25
N LEU A 90 1.94 9.98 -1.68
CA LEU A 90 3.06 10.91 -1.46
C LEU A 90 4.04 10.35 -0.42
N ALA A 91 3.55 9.74 0.65
CA ALA A 91 4.41 9.02 1.61
C ALA A 91 5.17 7.86 0.93
N PHE A 92 4.48 7.06 0.11
CA PHE A 92 5.13 6.00 -0.67
C PHE A 92 6.22 6.57 -1.60
N ALA A 93 5.93 7.64 -2.33
CA ALA A 93 6.89 8.28 -3.23
C ALA A 93 8.11 8.84 -2.49
N ILE A 94 7.92 9.45 -1.32
CA ILE A 94 9.02 9.91 -0.46
C ILE A 94 9.89 8.73 -0.03
N LEU A 95 9.29 7.62 0.40
CA LEU A 95 10.04 6.43 0.81
C LEU A 95 10.84 5.84 -0.36
N VAL A 96 10.24 5.77 -1.56
CA VAL A 96 10.96 5.35 -2.77
C VAL A 96 12.13 6.30 -3.05
N TYR A 97 11.91 7.61 -3.00
CA TYR A 97 12.97 8.60 -3.22
C TYR A 97 14.11 8.47 -2.21
N LEU A 98 13.80 8.31 -0.93
CA LEU A 98 14.81 8.11 0.12
C LEU A 98 15.60 6.81 -0.10
N SER A 99 14.90 5.74 -0.49
CA SER A 99 15.52 4.44 -0.79
C SER A 99 16.45 4.50 -2.00
N LEU A 100 16.06 5.22 -3.06
CA LEU A 100 16.88 5.39 -4.26
C LEU A 100 18.10 6.29 -4.03
N ASN A 101 18.01 7.25 -3.11
CA ASN A 101 19.11 8.15 -2.74
C ASN A 101 19.98 7.60 -1.60
N GLY A 102 19.83 6.33 -1.24
CA GLY A 102 20.72 5.66 -0.29
C GLY A 102 20.62 6.17 1.15
N VAL A 103 19.50 6.80 1.53
CA VAL A 103 19.27 7.15 2.94
C VAL A 103 19.08 5.84 3.70
N PRO A 104 19.95 5.50 4.66
CA PRO A 104 19.92 4.18 5.30
C PRO A 104 18.63 4.02 6.11
N MET A 105 17.67 3.31 5.54
CA MET A 105 16.56 2.75 6.30
C MET A 105 17.17 1.67 7.20
N LYS A 106 17.00 1.80 8.53
CA LYS A 106 17.60 0.93 9.56
C LYS A 106 17.69 -0.53 9.06
N GLN A 107 18.88 -0.96 8.67
CA GLN A 107 19.12 -2.35 8.34
C GLN A 107 18.91 -3.17 9.62
N PRO A 108 18.24 -4.34 9.54
CA PRO A 108 18.17 -5.23 10.69
C PRO A 108 19.59 -5.56 11.15
N PRO A 109 19.85 -5.62 12.47
CA PRO A 109 21.17 -5.94 12.98
C PRO A 109 21.64 -7.26 12.36
N LEU A 110 22.89 -7.26 11.86
CA LEU A 110 23.54 -8.44 11.30
C LEU A 110 23.34 -9.62 12.24
N LYS A 111 22.90 -10.75 11.70
CA LYS A 111 22.81 -11.98 12.51
C LYS A 111 24.23 -12.42 12.85
N PRO A 112 24.50 -12.90 14.07
CA PRO A 112 25.82 -13.42 14.42
C PRO A 112 26.25 -14.50 13.42
N GLY A 113 27.28 -14.23 12.62
CA GLY A 113 27.76 -15.11 11.54
C GLY A 113 27.70 -14.53 10.12
N GLU A 114 27.04 -13.39 9.90
CA GLU A 114 27.11 -12.67 8.61
C GLU A 114 28.33 -11.73 8.58
N THR A 115 29.36 -12.10 7.83
CA THR A 115 30.48 -11.20 7.48
C THR A 115 30.14 -10.35 6.26
N ILE A 116 30.37 -9.05 6.36
CA ILE A 116 30.36 -8.12 5.22
C ILE A 116 31.56 -8.47 4.35
N THR A 117 31.34 -9.23 3.27
CA THR A 117 32.31 -9.27 2.16
C THR A 117 32.24 -7.93 1.45
N ILE A 118 33.28 -7.11 1.66
CA ILE A 118 33.56 -5.87 0.93
C ILE A 118 33.98 -6.21 -0.50
#